data_AF-A0A800EWI3-F1
#
_entry.id   AF-A0A800EWI3-F1
#
_cell.length_a   1.000
_cell.length_b   1.000
_cell.length_c   1.000
_cell.angle_alpha   90.00
_cell.angle_beta   90.00
_cell.angle_gamma   90.00
#
_symmetry.space_group_name_H-M   'P 1'
#
loop_
_entity.id
_entity.type
_entity.pdbx_description
1 polymer ?
#
loop_
_entity_poly.entity_id
_entity_poly.type
_entity_poly.pdbx_seq_one_letter_code
_entity_poly.pdbx_strand_id
1 'polypeptide(L)'
;MVSSQKRPSELLTDLLAITGPHSFRRVDVQFPEDQRSALQNLIETAEPGTLSGMEIERSDRLDGVKYFLEGGGWGIVRISGTEPLLRMYAEAQDVETVNRVLEDLTVTLGL
;
A
#
# COMPACT_ATOMS: atom_id res chain seq x y z
N MET A 1 7.51 -19.90 19.07
CA MET A 1 6.80 -20.15 20.34
C MET A 1 7.58 -21.05 21.29
N VAL A 2 8.00 -22.26 20.88
CA VAL A 2 8.71 -23.19 21.80
C VAL A 2 10.07 -22.66 22.28
N SER A 3 10.84 -21.98 21.41
CA SER A 3 12.15 -21.44 21.79
C SER A 3 12.10 -20.16 22.64
N SER A 4 11.09 -19.30 22.43
CA SER A 4 10.95 -18.03 23.15
C SER A 4 10.06 -18.12 24.39
N GLN A 5 9.27 -19.18 24.54
CA GLN A 5 8.22 -19.36 25.57
C GLN A 5 7.16 -18.25 25.63
N LYS A 6 7.13 -17.34 24.64
CA LYS A 6 6.17 -16.25 24.52
C LYS A 6 5.01 -16.61 23.59
N ARG A 7 3.84 -16.05 23.84
CA ARG A 7 2.67 -16.10 22.94
C ARG A 7 2.95 -15.26 21.68
N PRO A 8 2.29 -15.54 20.55
CA PRO A 8 2.48 -14.76 19.33
C PRO A 8 2.15 -13.28 19.49
N SER A 9 1.14 -12.94 20.31
CA SER A 9 0.80 -11.55 20.62
C SER A 9 1.92 -10.82 21.38
N GLU A 10 2.64 -11.52 22.25
CA GLU A 10 3.79 -10.95 22.98
C GLU A 10 4.98 -10.74 22.05
N LEU A 11 5.20 -11.67 21.11
CA LEU A 11 6.22 -11.51 20.07
C LEU A 11 5.89 -10.35 19.12
N LEU A 12 4.61 -10.12 18.82
CA LEU A 12 4.18 -8.97 18.04
C LEU A 12 4.43 -7.66 18.80
N THR A 13 4.12 -7.60 20.09
CA THR A 13 4.45 -6.44 20.93
C THR A 13 5.95 -6.18 20.96
N ASP A 14 6.77 -7.22 21.13
CA ASP A 14 8.23 -7.10 21.11
C ASP A 14 8.72 -6.55 19.75
N LEU A 15 8.16 -7.04 18.64
CA LEU A 15 8.49 -6.56 17.30
C LEU A 15 8.18 -5.06 17.15
N LEU A 16 6.96 -4.65 17.53
CA LEU A 16 6.52 -3.26 17.46
C LEU A 16 7.35 -2.33 18.36
N ALA A 17 7.86 -2.83 19.48
CA ALA A 17 8.77 -2.06 20.34
C ALA A 17 10.13 -1.79 19.67
N ILE A 18 10.56 -2.65 18.74
CA ILE A 18 11.83 -2.51 18.00
C ILE A 18 11.63 -1.69 16.72
N THR A 19 10.56 -1.98 15.97
CA THR A 19 10.33 -1.38 14.64
C THR A 19 9.52 -0.08 14.70
N GLY A 20 8.90 0.21 15.83
CA GLY A 20 7.88 1.25 15.95
C GLY A 20 6.49 0.76 15.52
N PRO A 21 5.44 1.56 15.84
CA PRO A 21 4.08 1.27 15.43
C PRO A 21 3.95 1.38 13.92
N HIS A 22 3.18 0.47 13.33
CA HIS A 22 2.73 0.58 11.95
C HIS A 22 1.30 0.05 11.86
N SER A 23 0.55 0.64 10.94
CA SER A 23 -0.80 0.27 10.57
C SER A 23 -0.79 -0.18 9.12
N PHE A 24 -1.70 -1.09 8.79
CA PHE A 24 -1.82 -1.65 7.45
C PHE A 24 -3.28 -1.67 7.04
N ARG A 25 -3.56 -1.34 5.78
CA ARG A 25 -4.91 -1.46 5.21
C ARG A 25 -4.84 -1.88 3.74
N ARG A 26 -5.88 -2.59 3.32
CA ARG A 26 -6.17 -2.94 1.93
C ARG A 26 -7.53 -2.38 1.52
N VAL A 27 -7.62 -1.88 0.30
CA VAL A 27 -8.86 -1.48 -0.37
C VAL A 27 -8.93 -2.20 -1.72
N ASP A 28 -10.08 -2.78 -2.01
CA ASP A 28 -10.35 -3.47 -3.27
C ASP A 28 -11.41 -2.67 -4.04
N VAL A 29 -11.12 -2.28 -5.29
CA VAL A 29 -11.99 -1.49 -6.17
C VAL A 29 -12.35 -2.32 -7.39
N GLN A 30 -13.65 -2.53 -7.62
CA GLN A 30 -14.12 -3.20 -8.82
C GLN A 30 -14.13 -2.24 -10.00
N PHE A 31 -13.78 -2.73 -11.18
CA PHE A 31 -13.83 -1.95 -12.41
C PHE A 31 -14.46 -2.76 -13.55
N PRO A 32 -14.96 -2.13 -14.62
CA PRO A 32 -15.40 -2.85 -15.82
C PRO A 32 -14.23 -3.50 -16.58
N GLU A 33 -14.34 -4.78 -16.97
CA GLU A 33 -13.24 -5.53 -17.60
C GLU A 33 -12.68 -4.86 -18.87
N ASP A 34 -13.51 -4.13 -19.62
CA ASP A 34 -13.10 -3.35 -20.79
C ASP A 34 -12.17 -2.17 -20.46
N GLN A 35 -12.13 -1.72 -19.20
CA GLN A 35 -11.22 -0.68 -18.72
C GLN A 35 -9.86 -1.23 -18.26
N ARG A 36 -9.66 -2.56 -18.22
CA ARG A 36 -8.43 -3.19 -17.70
C ARG A 36 -7.16 -2.60 -18.29
N SER A 37 -7.05 -2.55 -19.61
CA SER A 37 -5.84 -2.08 -20.29
C SER A 37 -5.59 -0.59 -20.02
N ALA A 38 -6.64 0.22 -19.92
CA ALA A 38 -6.52 1.64 -19.60
C ALA A 38 -6.00 1.85 -18.17
N LEU A 39 -6.55 1.10 -17.19
CA LEU A 39 -6.10 1.14 -15.80
C LEU A 39 -4.67 0.60 -15.64
N GLN A 40 -4.29 -0.45 -16.37
CA GLN A 40 -2.91 -0.96 -16.37
C GLN A 40 -1.92 0.13 -16.81
N ASN A 41 -2.17 0.78 -17.94
CA ASN A 41 -1.33 1.87 -18.44
C ASN A 41 -1.28 3.04 -17.46
N LEU A 42 -2.42 3.40 -16.86
CA LEU A 42 -2.48 4.47 -15.86
C LEU A 42 -1.63 4.15 -14.63
N ILE A 43 -1.73 2.92 -14.10
CA ILE A 43 -0.94 2.47 -12.96
C ILE A 43 0.55 2.48 -13.29
N GLU A 44 0.94 1.93 -14.45
CA GLU A 44 2.35 1.86 -14.87
C GLU A 44 3.03 3.22 -15.05
N THR A 45 2.25 4.27 -15.31
CA THR A 45 2.73 5.63 -15.56
C THR A 45 2.43 6.60 -14.44
N ALA A 46 1.69 6.19 -13.40
CA ALA A 46 1.33 7.03 -12.27
C ALA A 46 2.58 7.45 -11.49
N GLU A 47 2.78 8.76 -11.40
CA GLU A 47 3.86 9.40 -10.63
C GLU A 47 3.25 10.49 -9.74
N PRO A 48 2.57 10.11 -8.64
CA PRO A 48 2.17 11.08 -7.63
C PRO A 48 3.43 11.79 -7.11
N GLY A 49 3.37 13.10 -6.87
CA GLY A 49 4.51 13.82 -6.32
C GLY A 49 4.76 13.46 -4.86
N THR A 50 3.69 13.39 -4.07
CA THR A 50 3.71 12.98 -2.66
C THR A 50 2.51 12.09 -2.37
N LEU A 51 2.59 11.30 -1.30
CA LEU A 51 1.45 10.54 -0.76
C LEU A 51 1.35 10.82 0.75
N SER A 52 0.18 11.25 1.21
CA SER A 52 -0.07 11.79 2.54
C SER A 52 0.93 12.90 2.93
N GLY A 53 1.35 13.71 1.94
CA GLY A 53 2.36 14.76 2.10
C GLY A 53 3.79 14.27 2.30
N MET A 54 4.05 12.96 2.19
CA MET A 54 5.38 12.36 2.24
C MET A 54 5.98 12.25 0.84
N GLU A 55 7.27 12.56 0.73
CA GLU A 55 8.05 12.35 -0.50
C GLU A 55 8.20 10.86 -0.83
N ILE A 56 8.24 10.55 -2.13
CA ILE A 56 8.47 9.19 -2.62
C ILE A 56 9.96 8.99 -2.85
N GLU A 57 10.60 8.15 -2.03
CA GLU A 57 12.03 7.86 -2.13
C GLU A 57 12.36 7.00 -3.35
N ARG A 58 11.46 6.06 -3.69
CA ARG A 58 11.59 5.19 -4.87
C ARG A 58 10.26 4.51 -5.21
N SER A 59 10.16 4.03 -6.44
CA SER A 59 9.07 3.17 -6.90
C SER A 59 9.57 1.82 -7.43
N ASP A 60 8.80 0.77 -7.21
CA ASP A 60 8.96 -0.56 -7.83
C ASP A 60 7.74 -0.85 -8.71
N ARG A 61 7.97 -1.24 -9.97
CA ARG A 61 6.93 -1.42 -10.99
C ARG A 61 6.78 -2.87 -11.48
N LEU A 62 7.29 -3.86 -10.74
CA LEU A 62 7.30 -5.26 -11.20
C LEU A 62 5.92 -5.94 -11.18
N ASP A 63 5.07 -5.65 -10.19
CA ASP A 63 3.73 -6.24 -10.01
C ASP A 63 2.75 -5.16 -9.52
N GLY A 64 2.28 -4.34 -10.47
CA GLY A 64 1.66 -3.05 -10.18
C GLY A 64 2.72 -1.98 -9.90
N VAL A 65 2.37 -0.92 -9.15
CA VAL A 65 3.34 0.10 -8.73
C VAL A 65 3.31 0.25 -7.22
N LYS A 66 4.48 0.07 -6.60
CA LYS A 66 4.72 0.29 -5.18
C LYS A 66 5.58 1.53 -4.98
N TYR A 67 5.08 2.50 -4.23
CA TYR A 67 5.77 3.70 -3.81
C TYR A 67 6.29 3.51 -2.39
N PHE A 68 7.60 3.73 -2.20
CA PHE A 68 8.24 3.74 -0.90
C PHE A 68 8.36 5.20 -0.45
N LEU A 69 7.84 5.49 0.73
CA LEU A 69 7.70 6.84 1.28
C LEU A 69 8.82 7.10 2.27
N GLU A 70 9.19 8.36 2.41
CA GLU A 70 10.05 8.79 3.51
C GLU A 70 9.48 8.32 4.86
N GLY A 71 10.35 7.95 5.80
CA GLY A 71 9.94 7.38 7.09
C GLY A 71 9.55 5.89 7.03
N GLY A 72 9.73 5.22 5.88
CA GLY A 72 9.64 3.76 5.75
C GLY A 72 8.25 3.21 5.46
N GLY A 73 7.24 4.08 5.33
CA GLY A 73 5.91 3.70 4.85
C GLY A 73 5.89 3.36 3.36
N TRP A 74 4.78 2.81 2.88
CA TRP A 74 4.61 2.49 1.47
C TRP A 74 3.14 2.40 1.06
N GLY A 75 2.89 2.61 -0.23
CA GLY A 75 1.60 2.37 -0.89
C GLY A 75 1.82 1.54 -2.15
N ILE A 76 0.93 0.59 -2.46
CA ILE A 76 1.00 -0.21 -3.69
C ILE A 76 -0.38 -0.32 -4.33
N VAL A 77 -0.38 -0.21 -5.66
CA VAL A 77 -1.56 -0.42 -6.50
C VAL A 77 -1.26 -1.54 -7.48
N ARG A 78 -2.14 -2.53 -7.56
CA ARG A 78 -2.02 -3.65 -8.50
C ARG A 78 -3.38 -4.14 -8.96
N ILE A 79 -3.43 -4.64 -10.19
CA ILE A 79 -4.63 -5.26 -10.73
C ILE A 79 -4.60 -6.77 -10.46
N SER A 80 -5.75 -7.34 -10.11
CA SER A 80 -5.94 -8.79 -10.01
C SER A 80 -5.78 -9.42 -11.39
N GLY A 81 -4.98 -10.48 -11.48
CA GLY A 81 -4.75 -11.21 -12.74
C GLY A 81 -5.94 -12.05 -13.19
N THR A 82 -6.88 -12.36 -12.29
CA THR A 82 -8.01 -13.28 -12.57
C THR A 82 -9.37 -12.61 -12.50
N GLU A 83 -9.46 -11.41 -11.93
CA GLU A 83 -10.71 -10.70 -11.66
C GLU A 83 -10.59 -9.23 -12.07
N PRO A 84 -11.69 -8.56 -12.45
CA PRO A 84 -11.71 -7.12 -12.71
C PRO A 84 -11.69 -6.33 -11.40
N LEU A 85 -10.59 -6.46 -10.67
CA LEU A 85 -10.40 -5.95 -9.32
C LEU A 85 -9.04 -5.27 -9.19
N LEU A 86 -9.04 -4.00 -8.79
CA LEU A 86 -7.85 -3.23 -8.46
C LEU A 86 -7.67 -3.27 -6.95
N ARG A 87 -6.46 -3.56 -6.49
CA ARG A 87 -6.14 -3.68 -5.07
C ARG A 87 -5.11 -2.61 -4.71
N MET A 88 -5.44 -1.82 -3.70
CA MET A 88 -4.56 -0.85 -3.09
C MET A 88 -4.22 -1.31 -1.68
N TYR A 89 -2.95 -1.21 -1.32
CA TYR A 89 -2.48 -1.50 0.03
C TYR A 89 -1.60 -0.36 0.49
N ALA A 90 -1.66 -0.05 1.77
CA ALA A 90 -0.76 0.91 2.37
C ALA A 90 -0.35 0.46 3.77
N GLU A 91 0.88 0.80 4.12
CA GLU A 91 1.44 0.63 5.45
C GLU A 91 2.17 1.90 5.84
N ALA A 92 1.86 2.42 7.02
CA ALA A 92 2.48 3.63 7.55
C ALA A 92 2.42 3.60 9.09
N GLN A 93 2.96 4.63 9.74
CA GLN A 93 3.09 4.69 11.21
C GLN A 93 1.75 4.62 11.97
N ASP A 94 0.64 5.07 11.36
CA ASP A 94 -0.68 5.09 11.97
C ASP A 94 -1.81 4.94 10.93
N VAL A 95 -3.02 4.68 11.42
CA VAL A 95 -4.21 4.43 10.60
C VAL A 95 -4.61 5.66 9.78
N GLU A 96 -4.40 6.86 10.31
CA GLU A 96 -4.77 8.10 9.63
C GLU A 96 -3.89 8.30 8.38
N THR A 97 -2.59 8.13 8.53
CA THR A 97 -1.61 8.18 7.45
C THR A 97 -1.89 7.12 6.40
N VAL A 98 -2.19 5.88 6.81
CA VAL A 98 -2.59 4.81 5.89
C VAL A 98 -3.82 5.20 5.07
N ASN A 99 -4.84 5.79 5.70
CA ASN A 99 -6.05 6.19 5.00
C ASN A 99 -5.77 7.31 3.99
N ARG A 100 -4.97 8.32 4.36
CA ARG A 100 -4.58 9.40 3.44
C ARG A 100 -3.76 8.89 2.26
N VAL A 101 -2.82 7.96 2.48
CA VAL A 101 -2.07 7.33 1.37
C VAL A 101 -3.01 6.64 0.38
N LEU A 102 -4.01 5.89 0.88
CA LEU A 102 -4.99 5.23 0.02
C LEU A 102 -5.92 6.22 -0.70
N GLU A 103 -6.31 7.31 -0.05
CA GLU A 103 -7.10 8.39 -0.65
C GLU A 103 -6.32 9.08 -1.78
N ASP A 104 -5.05 9.43 -1.55
CA ASP A 104 -4.21 10.07 -2.56
C ASP A 104 -3.97 9.14 -3.76
N LEU A 105 -3.78 7.84 -3.54
CA LEU A 105 -3.70 6.84 -4.61
C LEU A 105 -5.01 6.76 -5.40
N THR A 106 -6.15 6.80 -4.72
CA THR A 106 -7.47 6.79 -5.36
C THR A 106 -7.64 8.01 -6.26
N VAL A 107 -7.29 9.20 -5.76
CA VAL A 107 -7.33 10.46 -6.53
C VAL A 107 -6.36 10.43 -7.72
N THR A 108 -5.14 9.92 -7.51
CA THR A 108 -4.11 9.81 -8.57
C THR A 108 -4.58 8.93 -9.74
N LEU A 109 -5.36 7.90 -9.43
CA LEU A 109 -5.89 6.96 -10.43
C LEU A 109 -7.26 7.36 -10.99
N GLY A 110 -7.85 8.46 -10.50
CA GLY A 110 -9.16 8.94 -10.93
C GLY A 110 -10.29 7.94 -10.64
N LEU A 111 -10.18 7.20 -9.53
CA LEU A 111 -11.15 6.19 -9.09
C LEU A 111 -12.20 6.75 -8.13
#